data_AF-A0A7S2FTY5-F1
#
_entry.id   AF-A0A7S2FTY5-F1
#
_cell.length_a   1.000
_cell.length_b   1.000
_cell.length_c   1.000
_cell.angle_alpha   90.00
_cell.angle_beta   90.00
_cell.angle_gamma   90.00
#
_symmetry.space_group_name_H-M   'P 1'
#
loop_
_entity.id
_entity.type
_entity.pdbx_description
1 polymer ?
#
loop_
_entity_poly.entity_id
_entity_poly.type
_entity_poly.pdbx_seq_one_letter_code
_entity_poly.pdbx_strand_id
1 'polypeptide(L)'
;TDGRCCGVWCFNLHFDAEVDAHSEPSLDFLHTAGIDFPRHRVEGIEAAALGRRLACSRLFGRHWRAPWWITFSGAYDLGYLLKLLTSGRPLPQDHADFDRALEVYCPHRHDLRQEFPRGSLESLGHQMGIRRHGRSHTAGSDALLTLELYLLLARDNFVQGVLAKAWGPWHPHAWPAWGTYRRWDQWELYQAAP
;
A
#
# COMPACT_ATOMS: atom_id res chain seq x y z
N THR A 1 -13.15 -13.19 5.01
CA THR A 1 -13.61 -11.82 5.28
C THR A 1 -14.74 -11.54 4.31
N ASP A 2 -15.75 -10.78 4.71
CA ASP A 2 -16.99 -10.50 3.94
C ASP A 2 -16.79 -9.49 2.79
N GLY A 3 -15.56 -9.35 2.31
CA GLY A 3 -15.18 -8.40 1.28
C GLY A 3 -15.10 -6.93 1.73
N ARG A 4 -15.64 -6.52 2.88
CA ARG A 4 -15.75 -5.07 3.20
C ARG A 4 -14.40 -4.35 3.26
N CYS A 5 -14.30 -3.21 2.57
CA CYS A 5 -13.19 -2.27 2.76
C CYS A 5 -13.29 -1.71 4.19
N CYS A 6 -12.32 -2.06 5.02
CA CYS A 6 -12.29 -1.63 6.43
C CYS A 6 -11.74 -0.22 6.61
N GLY A 7 -11.07 0.33 5.60
CA GLY A 7 -10.44 1.64 5.62
C GLY A 7 -9.12 1.67 4.85
N VAL A 8 -8.58 2.88 4.71
CA VAL A 8 -7.23 3.13 4.19
C VAL A 8 -6.52 3.99 5.23
N TRP A 9 -5.29 3.64 5.55
CA TRP A 9 -4.48 4.33 6.55
C TRP A 9 -3.20 4.84 5.90
N CYS A 10 -2.81 6.07 6.24
CA CYS A 10 -1.52 6.65 5.90
C CYS A 10 -0.72 6.82 7.19
N PHE A 11 0.44 6.16 7.29
CA PHE A 11 1.34 6.29 8.43
C PHE A 11 2.43 7.29 8.08
N ASN A 12 2.37 8.48 8.68
CA ASN A 12 3.37 9.53 8.47
C ASN A 12 4.54 9.28 9.42
N LEU A 13 5.68 8.84 8.88
CA LEU A 13 6.86 8.51 9.67
C LEU A 13 7.66 9.77 10.02
N HIS A 14 8.39 9.71 11.14
CA HIS A 14 9.40 10.71 11.47
C HIS A 14 10.42 10.80 10.32
N PHE A 15 10.68 12.03 9.90
CA PHE A 15 11.70 12.37 8.92
C PHE A 15 12.13 13.81 9.15
N ASP A 16 13.42 14.04 9.18
CA ASP A 16 14.03 15.35 9.36
C ASP A 16 14.94 15.68 8.18
N ALA A 17 14.46 16.56 7.30
CA ALA A 17 15.15 17.00 6.10
C ALA A 17 16.54 17.60 6.36
N GLU A 18 16.83 18.07 7.58
CA GLU A 18 18.12 18.67 7.91
C GLU A 18 19.21 17.63 8.21
N VAL A 19 18.82 16.41 8.60
CA VAL A 19 19.77 15.39 9.11
C VAL A 19 19.64 14.03 8.43
N ASP A 20 18.45 13.67 7.95
CA ASP A 20 18.20 12.38 7.33
C ASP A 20 18.69 12.35 5.88
N ALA A 21 19.24 11.22 5.47
CA ALA A 21 19.74 11.04 4.11
C ALA A 21 18.60 11.11 3.09
N HIS A 22 18.75 12.00 2.11
CA HIS A 22 17.80 12.19 1.03
C HIS A 22 18.50 12.68 -0.24
N SER A 23 17.72 12.78 -1.32
CA SER A 23 18.14 13.52 -2.51
C SER A 23 17.25 14.75 -2.67
N GLU A 24 17.85 15.90 -2.99
CA GLU A 24 17.12 17.16 -3.23
C GLU A 24 15.96 16.98 -4.24
N PRO A 25 16.13 16.27 -5.39
CA PRO A 25 15.03 16.08 -6.32
C PRO A 25 13.84 15.30 -5.72
N SER A 26 14.10 14.32 -4.85
CA SER A 26 13.03 13.59 -4.16
C SER A 26 12.33 14.46 -3.13
N LEU A 27 13.08 15.31 -2.43
CA LEU A 27 12.53 16.21 -1.42
C LEU A 27 11.61 17.26 -2.05
N ASP A 28 12.06 17.91 -3.13
CA ASP A 28 11.26 18.87 -3.90
C ASP A 28 9.98 18.24 -4.48
N PHE A 29 10.12 17.02 -5.02
CA PHE A 29 9.00 16.27 -5.56
C PHE A 29 7.94 15.97 -4.49
N LEU A 30 8.36 15.44 -3.34
CA LEU A 30 7.46 15.12 -2.23
C LEU A 30 6.82 16.35 -1.61
N HIS A 31 7.57 17.46 -1.50
CA HIS A 31 7.02 18.75 -1.10
C HIS A 31 5.91 19.20 -2.06
N THR A 32 6.14 19.12 -3.38
CA THR A 32 5.13 19.43 -4.41
C THR A 32 3.93 18.48 -4.35
N ALA A 33 4.14 17.22 -3.99
CA ALA A 33 3.08 16.24 -3.75
C ALA A 33 2.23 16.55 -2.50
N GLY A 34 2.68 17.49 -1.64
CA GLY A 34 1.96 17.96 -0.46
C GLY A 34 2.43 17.34 0.86
N ILE A 35 3.66 16.80 0.92
CA ILE A 35 4.27 16.32 2.15
C ILE A 35 4.74 17.51 3.01
N ASP A 36 4.28 17.53 4.26
CA ASP A 36 4.64 18.55 5.26
C ASP A 36 5.84 18.08 6.09
N PHE A 37 7.05 18.32 5.59
CA PHE A 37 8.28 17.89 6.27
C PHE A 37 8.44 18.44 7.71
N PRO A 38 8.15 19.73 8.00
CA PRO A 38 8.14 20.22 9.38
C PRO A 38 7.25 19.39 10.30
N ARG A 39 6.05 19.02 9.84
CA ARG A 39 5.15 18.17 10.62
C ARG A 39 5.66 16.75 10.77
N HIS A 40 6.26 16.16 9.73
CA HIS A 40 6.91 14.85 9.83
C HIS A 40 8.04 14.86 10.87
N ARG A 41 8.81 15.94 10.97
CA ARG A 41 9.87 16.07 11.99
C ARG A 41 9.31 16.09 13.42
N VAL A 42 8.22 16.82 13.66
CA VAL A 42 7.70 17.06 15.02
C VAL A 42 6.68 16.00 15.47
N GLU A 43 5.82 15.54 14.57
CA GLU A 43 4.68 14.66 14.85
C GLU A 43 4.83 13.25 14.26
N GLY A 44 5.88 13.02 13.45
CA GLY A 44 6.05 11.78 12.73
C GLY A 44 6.21 10.57 13.64
N ILE A 45 5.70 9.43 13.17
CA ILE A 45 5.76 8.17 13.88
C ILE A 45 7.18 7.60 13.79
N GLU A 46 7.78 7.32 14.93
CA GLU A 46 9.05 6.58 15.01
C GLU A 46 8.94 5.24 14.28
N ALA A 47 9.78 5.04 13.25
CA ALA A 47 9.76 3.84 12.41
C ALA A 47 9.90 2.56 13.25
N ALA A 48 10.76 2.57 14.27
CA ALA A 48 10.93 1.45 15.19
C ALA A 48 9.67 1.17 16.03
N ALA A 49 8.93 2.21 16.44
CA ALA A 49 7.69 2.05 17.18
C ALA A 49 6.58 1.46 16.30
N LEU A 50 6.45 1.95 15.06
CA LEU A 50 5.53 1.37 14.09
C LEU A 50 5.90 -0.09 13.80
N GLY A 51 7.17 -0.36 13.52
CA GLY A 51 7.68 -1.70 13.24
C GLY A 51 7.34 -2.72 14.32
N ARG A 52 7.54 -2.38 15.60
CA ARG A 52 7.13 -3.22 16.73
C ARG A 52 5.62 -3.49 16.74
N ARG A 53 4.79 -2.46 16.54
CA ARG A 53 3.33 -2.62 16.51
C ARG A 53 2.86 -3.49 15.34
N LEU A 54 3.45 -3.32 14.16
CA LEU A 54 3.17 -4.14 12.99
C LEU A 54 3.58 -5.60 13.22
N ALA A 55 4.77 -5.85 13.74
CA ALA A 55 5.28 -7.20 14.02
C ALA A 55 4.43 -7.96 15.06
N CYS A 56 3.80 -7.26 16.01
CA CYS A 56 2.87 -7.86 16.97
C CYS A 56 1.42 -7.98 16.47
N SER A 57 1.12 -7.48 15.27
CA SER A 57 -0.23 -7.53 14.69
C SER A 57 -0.50 -8.87 13.98
N ARG A 58 -1.77 -9.13 13.65
CA ARG A 58 -2.18 -10.30 12.83
C ARG A 58 -2.13 -10.02 11.32
N LEU A 59 -1.49 -8.93 10.90
CA LEU A 59 -1.32 -8.59 9.49
C LEU A 59 -0.16 -9.36 8.85
N PHE A 60 0.77 -9.87 9.66
CA PHE A 60 2.00 -10.50 9.20
C PHE A 60 2.17 -11.89 9.81
N GLY A 61 2.91 -12.73 9.10
CA GLY A 61 3.29 -14.07 9.53
C GLY A 61 2.62 -15.17 8.71
N ARG A 62 3.14 -16.38 8.84
CA ARG A 62 2.55 -17.59 8.26
C ARG A 62 1.45 -18.13 9.18
N HIS A 63 0.22 -17.66 8.97
CA HIS A 63 -0.96 -18.18 9.65
C HIS A 63 -2.14 -18.30 8.67
N TRP A 64 -3.14 -19.12 9.01
CA TRP A 64 -4.30 -19.42 8.14
C TRP A 64 -5.17 -18.21 7.76
N ARG A 65 -4.94 -17.06 8.41
CA ARG A 65 -5.61 -15.76 8.12
C ARG A 65 -4.66 -14.73 7.52
N ALA A 66 -3.48 -15.12 7.06
CA ALA A 66 -2.51 -14.19 6.49
C ALA A 66 -3.16 -13.46 5.30
N PRO A 67 -3.08 -12.12 5.25
CA PRO A 67 -3.69 -11.35 4.17
C PRO A 67 -2.89 -11.50 2.88
N TRP A 68 -3.55 -11.16 1.77
CA TRP A 68 -2.88 -10.94 0.50
C TRP A 68 -2.32 -9.52 0.44
N TRP A 69 -1.02 -9.42 0.18
CA TRP A 69 -0.32 -8.16 -0.05
C TRP A 69 -0.36 -7.84 -1.53
N ILE A 70 -1.05 -6.77 -1.88
CA ILE A 70 -1.18 -6.30 -3.26
C ILE A 70 -0.28 -5.07 -3.44
N THR A 71 0.57 -5.09 -4.47
CA THR A 71 1.48 -3.99 -4.78
C THR A 71 1.46 -3.64 -6.26
N PHE A 72 2.07 -2.50 -6.63
CA PHE A 72 2.33 -2.14 -8.03
C PHE A 72 3.78 -1.65 -8.15
N SER A 73 4.67 -2.50 -8.67
CA SER A 73 6.13 -2.31 -8.58
C SER A 73 6.64 -2.17 -7.14
N GLY A 74 6.15 -3.04 -6.27
CA GLY A 74 6.30 -2.91 -4.82
C GLY A 74 7.54 -3.51 -4.20
N ALA A 75 8.59 -3.81 -4.98
CA ALA A 75 9.82 -4.39 -4.43
C ALA A 75 10.42 -3.49 -3.33
N TYR A 76 10.45 -2.16 -3.55
CA TYR A 76 10.89 -1.19 -2.56
C TYR A 76 9.90 -1.09 -1.38
N ASP A 77 8.60 -1.09 -1.64
CA ASP A 77 7.56 -1.05 -0.59
C ASP A 77 7.72 -2.23 0.37
N LEU A 78 7.88 -3.44 -0.17
CA LEU A 78 8.11 -4.66 0.58
C LEU A 78 9.46 -4.65 1.30
N GLY A 79 10.49 -4.02 0.71
CA GLY A 79 11.79 -3.82 1.34
C GLY A 79 11.72 -2.92 2.58
N TYR A 80 11.04 -1.77 2.48
CA TYR A 80 10.81 -0.90 3.63
C TYR A 80 9.93 -1.57 4.69
N LEU A 81 8.92 -2.31 4.27
CA LEU A 81 8.06 -3.07 5.18
C LEU A 81 8.86 -4.13 5.95
N LEU A 82 9.72 -4.88 5.25
CA LEU A 82 10.61 -5.87 5.87
C LEU A 82 11.59 -5.20 6.84
N LYS A 83 12.15 -4.03 6.50
CA LYS A 83 12.98 -3.24 7.43
C LYS A 83 12.19 -2.87 8.69
N LEU A 84 10.95 -2.39 8.56
CA LEU A 84 10.10 -2.05 9.72
C LEU A 84 9.87 -3.28 10.61
N LEU A 85 9.48 -4.41 10.02
CA LEU A 85 9.18 -5.65 10.75
C LEU A 85 10.40 -6.26 11.42
N THR A 86 11.59 -6.05 10.85
CA THR A 86 12.85 -6.58 11.37
C THR A 86 13.64 -5.57 12.21
N SER A 87 13.01 -4.47 12.61
CA SER A 87 13.63 -3.42 13.43
C SER A 87 14.91 -2.83 12.79
N GLY A 88 14.86 -2.58 11.49
CA GLY A 88 15.94 -1.89 10.74
C GLY A 88 17.13 -2.78 10.39
N ARG A 89 17.02 -4.11 10.51
CA ARG A 89 18.11 -5.01 10.09
C ARG A 89 18.41 -4.86 8.59
N PRO A 90 19.67 -5.07 8.17
CA PRO A 90 20.03 -5.08 6.77
C PRO A 90 19.16 -6.05 5.97
N LEU A 91 18.74 -5.64 4.78
CA LEU A 91 18.00 -6.49 3.87
C LEU A 91 18.93 -7.57 3.29
N PRO A 92 18.41 -8.77 2.97
CA PRO A 92 19.15 -9.75 2.19
C PRO A 92 19.69 -9.13 0.89
N GLN A 93 20.91 -9.51 0.51
CA GLN A 93 21.56 -8.97 -0.71
C GLN A 93 21.05 -9.68 -1.97
N ASP A 94 20.72 -10.96 -1.86
CA ASP A 94 20.26 -11.78 -2.96
C ASP A 94 18.73 -11.76 -3.06
N HIS A 95 18.22 -11.69 -4.30
CA HIS A 95 16.78 -11.69 -4.58
C HIS A 95 16.07 -12.92 -3.98
N ALA A 96 16.66 -14.11 -4.11
CA ALA A 96 16.08 -15.35 -3.59
C ALA A 96 15.96 -15.35 -2.05
N ASP A 97 16.93 -14.76 -1.36
CA ASP A 97 16.92 -14.65 0.09
C ASP A 97 15.98 -13.54 0.57
N PHE A 98 15.87 -12.45 -0.19
CA PHE A 98 14.88 -11.41 0.02
C PHE A 98 13.45 -11.97 -0.08
N ASP A 99 13.17 -12.75 -1.13
CA ASP A 99 11.88 -13.41 -1.30
C ASP A 99 11.58 -14.39 -0.17
N ARG A 100 12.57 -15.21 0.22
CA ARG A 100 12.42 -16.16 1.33
C ARG A 100 12.13 -15.44 2.65
N ALA A 101 12.79 -14.31 2.90
CA ALA A 101 12.52 -13.48 4.06
C ALA A 101 11.10 -12.92 4.03
N LEU A 102 10.64 -12.42 2.88
CA LEU A 102 9.28 -11.93 2.72
C LEU A 102 8.23 -13.04 2.90
N GLU A 103 8.48 -14.29 2.50
CA GLU A 103 7.52 -15.37 2.73
C GLU A 103 7.25 -15.64 4.21
N VAL A 104 8.16 -15.28 5.12
CA VAL A 104 7.94 -15.42 6.56
C VAL A 104 6.87 -14.43 7.05
N TYR A 105 6.87 -13.21 6.51
CA TYR A 105 6.00 -12.12 6.98
C TYR A 105 4.78 -11.89 6.10
N CYS A 106 4.93 -12.01 4.80
CA CYS A 106 3.95 -11.73 3.77
C CYS A 106 3.88 -12.93 2.82
N PRO A 107 3.38 -14.11 3.24
CA PRO A 107 3.42 -15.34 2.44
C PRO A 107 2.58 -15.27 1.16
N HIS A 108 1.62 -14.35 1.11
CA HIS A 108 0.71 -14.15 0.00
C HIS A 108 0.93 -12.75 -0.57
N ARG A 109 1.55 -12.68 -1.75
CA ARG A 109 1.91 -11.41 -2.41
C ARG A 109 1.49 -11.45 -3.87
N HIS A 110 1.09 -10.30 -4.39
CA HIS A 110 0.75 -10.14 -5.79
C HIS A 110 1.14 -8.74 -6.24
N ASP A 111 2.06 -8.66 -7.20
CA ASP A 111 2.49 -7.39 -7.77
C ASP A 111 1.81 -7.19 -9.13
N LEU A 112 0.88 -6.22 -9.19
CA LEU A 112 0.09 -5.88 -10.37
C LEU A 112 0.94 -5.45 -11.57
N ARG A 113 2.22 -5.14 -11.36
CA ARG A 113 3.15 -4.87 -12.46
C ARG A 113 3.30 -6.09 -13.39
N GLN A 114 3.03 -7.30 -12.90
CA GLN A 114 3.10 -8.53 -13.72
C GLN A 114 2.00 -8.57 -14.78
N GLU A 115 0.81 -8.06 -14.48
CA GLU A 115 -0.35 -7.98 -15.38
C GLU A 115 -0.28 -6.73 -16.26
N PHE A 116 0.36 -5.67 -15.76
CA PHE A 116 0.48 -4.38 -16.45
C PHE A 116 1.96 -4.01 -16.68
N PRO A 117 2.65 -4.63 -17.66
CA PRO A 117 4.07 -4.40 -17.89
C PRO A 117 4.39 -2.98 -18.39
N ARG A 118 3.38 -2.18 -18.76
CA ARG A 118 3.49 -0.83 -19.31
C ARG A 118 2.47 0.09 -18.65
N GLY A 119 2.80 1.38 -18.61
CA GLY A 119 1.97 2.43 -18.01
C GLY A 119 2.30 2.66 -16.54
N SER A 120 1.95 3.85 -16.05
CA SER A 120 1.96 4.17 -14.63
C SER A 120 0.64 3.73 -13.98
N LEU A 121 0.66 3.55 -12.65
CA LEU A 121 -0.55 3.28 -11.87
C LEU A 121 -1.64 4.31 -12.16
N GLU A 122 -1.24 5.58 -12.29
CA GLU A 122 -2.15 6.67 -12.64
C GLU A 122 -2.77 6.53 -14.02
N SER A 123 -1.95 6.26 -15.05
CA SER A 123 -2.46 6.08 -16.42
C SER A 123 -3.40 4.88 -16.52
N LEU A 124 -3.09 3.78 -15.81
CA LEU A 124 -3.90 2.57 -15.79
C LEU A 124 -5.22 2.82 -15.04
N GLY A 125 -5.17 3.51 -13.90
CA GLY A 125 -6.36 3.93 -13.17
C GLY A 125 -7.31 4.77 -14.03
N HIS A 126 -6.76 5.75 -14.75
CA HIS A 126 -7.53 6.57 -15.68
C HIS A 126 -8.14 5.75 -16.83
N GLN A 127 -7.34 4.88 -17.47
CA GLN A 127 -7.81 3.99 -18.55
C GLN A 127 -8.93 3.05 -18.10
N MET A 128 -8.89 2.57 -16.86
CA MET A 128 -9.89 1.69 -16.28
C MET A 128 -11.08 2.44 -15.65
N GLY A 129 -11.11 3.78 -15.75
CA GLY A 129 -12.19 4.61 -15.20
C GLY A 129 -12.25 4.63 -13.67
N ILE A 130 -11.14 4.32 -12.98
CA ILE A 130 -11.07 4.32 -11.52
C ILE A 130 -10.95 5.77 -11.04
N ARG A 131 -11.81 6.15 -10.08
CA ARG A 131 -11.74 7.47 -9.46
C ARG A 131 -10.64 7.48 -8.40
N ARG A 132 -9.61 8.31 -8.59
CA ARG A 132 -8.61 8.55 -7.54
C ARG A 132 -9.22 9.29 -6.34
N HIS A 133 -8.86 8.83 -5.15
CA HIS A 133 -9.17 9.49 -3.88
C HIS A 133 -7.87 9.98 -3.23
N GLY A 134 -7.75 11.28 -2.97
CA GLY A 134 -6.50 11.91 -2.50
C GLY A 134 -5.55 12.31 -3.63
N ARG A 135 -4.38 12.82 -3.27
CA ARG A 135 -3.36 13.31 -4.21
C ARG A 135 -2.53 12.16 -4.76
N SER A 136 -2.20 12.22 -6.06
CA SER A 136 -1.20 11.31 -6.66
C SER A 136 0.12 11.42 -5.89
N HIS A 137 0.88 10.33 -5.84
CA HIS A 137 2.18 10.27 -5.14
C HIS A 137 2.08 10.39 -3.62
N THR A 138 0.93 10.04 -3.06
CA THR A 138 0.77 9.83 -1.61
C THR A 138 0.45 8.38 -1.35
N ALA A 139 1.11 7.79 -0.34
CA ALA A 139 1.04 6.34 -0.08
C ALA A 139 -0.40 5.85 0.11
N GLY A 140 -1.25 6.61 0.81
CA GLY A 140 -2.66 6.26 1.01
C GLY A 140 -3.47 6.27 -0.29
N SER A 141 -3.32 7.31 -1.11
CA SER A 141 -4.03 7.43 -2.40
C SER A 141 -3.60 6.34 -3.38
N ASP A 142 -2.29 6.09 -3.49
CA ASP A 142 -1.75 5.10 -4.41
C ASP A 142 -2.05 3.66 -3.96
N ALA A 143 -2.06 3.38 -2.64
CA ALA A 143 -2.48 2.08 -2.12
C ALA A 143 -3.96 1.80 -2.41
N LEU A 144 -4.85 2.79 -2.27
CA LEU A 144 -6.26 2.63 -2.61
C LEU A 144 -6.46 2.41 -4.12
N LEU A 145 -5.79 3.19 -4.96
CA LEU A 145 -5.86 3.01 -6.42
C LEU A 145 -5.31 1.64 -6.85
N THR A 146 -4.23 1.17 -6.22
CA THR A 146 -3.66 -0.17 -6.43
C THR A 146 -4.68 -1.25 -6.07
N LEU A 147 -5.34 -1.12 -4.92
CA LEU A 147 -6.39 -2.04 -4.50
C LEU A 147 -7.56 -2.04 -5.50
N GLU A 148 -8.10 -0.88 -5.86
CA GLU A 148 -9.22 -0.78 -6.80
C GLU A 148 -8.89 -1.39 -8.17
N LEU A 149 -7.66 -1.18 -8.67
CA LEU A 149 -7.19 -1.77 -9.92
C LEU A 149 -7.15 -3.30 -9.83
N TYR A 150 -6.61 -3.85 -8.74
CA TYR A 150 -6.62 -5.30 -8.51
C TYR A 150 -8.03 -5.87 -8.49
N LEU A 151 -8.97 -5.17 -7.86
CA LEU A 151 -10.34 -5.66 -7.70
C LEU A 151 -11.13 -5.67 -9.01
N LEU A 152 -10.86 -4.72 -9.91
CA LEU A 152 -11.38 -4.76 -11.27
C LEU A 152 -10.84 -5.97 -12.04
N LEU A 153 -9.52 -6.20 -12.00
CA LEU A 153 -8.92 -7.39 -12.60
C LEU A 153 -9.48 -8.69 -12.02
N ALA A 154 -9.64 -8.74 -10.70
CA ALA A 154 -10.17 -9.91 -10.01
C ALA A 154 -11.60 -10.22 -10.44
N ARG A 155 -12.42 -9.18 -10.61
CA ARG A 155 -13.78 -9.30 -11.13
C ARG A 155 -13.79 -9.83 -12.56
N ASP A 156 -12.99 -9.25 -13.45
CA ASP A 156 -12.98 -9.63 -14.87
C ASP A 156 -12.46 -11.05 -15.06
N ASN A 157 -11.39 -11.42 -14.38
CA ASN A 157 -10.85 -12.78 -14.45
C ASN A 157 -11.74 -13.82 -13.74
N PHE A 158 -12.57 -13.41 -12.77
CA PHE A 158 -13.63 -14.27 -12.24
C PHE A 158 -14.73 -14.50 -13.28
N VAL A 159 -15.16 -13.45 -13.99
CA VAL A 159 -16.14 -13.56 -15.09
C VAL A 159 -15.60 -14.47 -16.21
N GLN A 160 -14.28 -14.45 -16.45
CA GLN A 160 -13.61 -15.31 -17.45
C GLN A 160 -13.16 -16.68 -16.90
N GLY A 161 -13.41 -17.00 -15.62
CA GLY A 161 -13.07 -18.30 -15.01
C GLY A 161 -11.57 -18.57 -14.78
N VAL A 162 -10.71 -17.55 -14.92
CA VAL A 162 -9.24 -17.70 -14.88
C VAL A 162 -8.69 -17.74 -13.44
N LEU A 163 -9.27 -16.99 -12.50
CA LEU A 163 -8.77 -16.93 -11.11
C LEU A 163 -9.18 -18.10 -10.22
N ALA A 164 -10.17 -18.90 -10.63
CA ALA A 164 -10.62 -20.08 -9.88
C ALA A 164 -9.55 -21.17 -9.73
N LYS A 165 -8.49 -21.15 -10.57
CA LYS A 165 -7.41 -22.16 -10.55
C LYS A 165 -6.22 -21.81 -9.66
N ALA A 166 -5.99 -20.54 -9.36
CA ALA A 166 -4.83 -20.11 -8.55
C ALA A 166 -5.22 -19.67 -7.12
N TRP A 167 -6.52 -19.47 -6.87
CA TRP A 167 -7.03 -18.91 -5.62
C TRP A 167 -8.28 -19.69 -5.23
N GLY A 168 -8.37 -20.11 -3.96
CA GLY A 168 -9.60 -20.71 -3.42
C GLY A 168 -10.81 -19.79 -3.65
N PRO A 169 -12.05 -20.32 -3.57
CA PRO A 169 -13.24 -19.67 -4.11
C PRO A 169 -13.40 -18.23 -3.58
N TRP A 170 -13.11 -17.27 -4.45
CA TRP A 170 -13.40 -15.86 -4.26
C TRP A 170 -14.90 -15.65 -4.52
N HIS A 171 -15.61 -15.00 -3.61
CA HIS A 171 -17.05 -14.77 -3.71
C HIS A 171 -17.37 -13.30 -4.06
N PRO A 172 -17.50 -12.95 -5.35
CA PRO A 172 -17.75 -11.58 -5.80
C PRO A 172 -19.10 -11.00 -5.38
N HIS A 173 -20.06 -11.84 -4.99
CA HIS A 173 -21.39 -11.39 -4.57
C HIS A 173 -21.41 -10.73 -3.17
N ALA A 174 -20.27 -10.64 -2.47
CA ALA A 174 -20.18 -10.00 -1.17
C ALA A 174 -19.99 -8.48 -1.22
N TRP A 175 -19.75 -7.89 -2.40
CA TRP A 175 -19.61 -6.43 -2.51
C TRP A 175 -20.87 -5.71 -2.99
N PRO A 176 -21.48 -4.85 -2.16
CA PRO A 176 -22.39 -3.85 -2.67
C PRO A 176 -21.61 -2.91 -3.59
N ALA A 177 -22.23 -2.51 -4.69
CA ALA A 177 -21.77 -1.43 -5.53
C ALA A 177 -21.36 -0.22 -4.68
N TRP A 178 -20.28 0.46 -5.05
CA TRP A 178 -19.79 1.69 -4.41
C TRP A 178 -20.86 2.79 -4.47
N GLY A 179 -21.74 2.78 -3.47
CA GLY A 179 -22.82 3.73 -3.28
C GLY A 179 -22.94 4.04 -1.80
N THR A 180 -22.67 5.30 -1.46
CA THR A 180 -23.08 5.98 -0.21
C THR A 180 -22.32 5.71 1.10
N TYR A 181 -21.02 5.42 1.08
CA TYR A 181 -20.19 5.70 2.28
C TYR A 181 -19.64 7.11 2.23
N ARG A 182 -20.41 8.03 2.86
CA ARG A 182 -20.04 9.42 3.14
C ARG A 182 -18.85 9.50 4.11
N ARG A 183 -18.07 10.59 3.98
CA ARG A 183 -17.00 11.14 4.86
C ARG A 183 -15.55 11.04 4.35
N TRP A 184 -15.32 11.12 3.04
CA TRP A 184 -13.99 11.53 2.53
C TRP A 184 -13.83 13.06 2.48
N ASP A 185 -14.95 13.76 2.41
CA ASP A 185 -15.09 15.23 2.28
C ASP A 185 -14.69 16.01 3.55
N GLN A 186 -14.18 15.34 4.58
CA GLN A 186 -13.77 15.94 5.84
C GLN A 186 -12.27 15.79 6.15
N TRP A 187 -11.47 15.13 5.31
CA TRP A 187 -10.03 14.99 5.55
C TRP A 187 -9.24 16.27 5.21
N GLU A 188 -9.66 17.01 4.18
CA GLU A 188 -9.04 18.29 3.80
C GLU A 188 -9.22 19.38 4.87
N LEU A 189 -10.23 19.24 5.75
CA LEU A 189 -10.49 20.20 6.84
C LEU A 189 -9.50 20.06 8.01
N TYR A 190 -8.82 18.93 8.17
CA TYR A 190 -7.83 18.73 9.24
C TYR A 190 -6.40 19.15 8.85
N GLN A 191 -6.18 19.55 7.59
CA GLN A 191 -4.92 20.16 7.13
C GLN A 191 -4.97 21.70 7.14
N ALA A 192 -6.13 22.29 7.43
CA ALA A 192 -6.36 23.75 7.32
C ALA A 192 -6.77 24.43 8.64
N ALA A 193 -6.65 23.76 9.79
CA ALA A 193 -6.87 24.39 11.09
C ALA A 193 -5.51 24.73 11.74
N PRO A 194 -5.33 25.96 12.25
CA PRO A 194 -4.08 26.44 12.83
C PRO A 194 -3.69 25.75 14.15
#